data_AF-A0A2P4ZHM5-F1
#
_entry.id   AF-A0A2P4ZHM5-F1
#
_cell.length_a   1.000
_cell.length_b   1.000
_cell.length_c   1.000
_cell.angle_alpha   90.00
_cell.angle_beta   90.00
_cell.angle_gamma   90.00
#
_symmetry.space_group_name_H-M   'P 1'
#
loop_
_entity.id
_entity.type
_entity.pdbx_description
1 polymer ?
#
loop_
_entity_poly.entity_id
_entity_poly.type
_entity_poly.pdbx_seq_one_letter_code
_entity_poly.pdbx_strand_id
1 'polypeptide(L)'
;MVYVKPSRREDFEIVIICGLPLEFNAVSLLLDEYWDEDGDHFGRSPGDVNHYITGRIGRYNVVLALLSHIGKVHTASAAASIRSSYGSVRLALLVGICGGAPQAANGEEDEILLGDVIISRTVIQYDFGRLYPDRFIRKDTLEDNLGKANKDIRNLLITFETDIGLERLQRRTAYFLKQLQANATGRKRQGRYSYPGTAEDKLFKSLYRHKHHVPCTCVCRDCNSISNPVCDEALSLSCEELGCDNLYLEHRGQLDAKRQLEQDKSDKAQEPTIHMGSIASGDIVMKSAEDRDRIAKKEGVIAFEMEGAGIWEELPCIVIKGICDYADCHKNKRWQNFAAATAASTLKAVLERYIQTDKNRNEDLDPLERDSITQGASWYDSEVRGEDVTQGNELRVSSPQSSRHCIVQEGSYFGGVIKVAGSVVQGNRMSI
;
A
#
# COMPACT_ATOMS: atom_id res chain seq x y z
N MET A 1 -7.89 -25.66 1.35
CA MET A 1 -7.42 -25.22 0.02
C MET A 1 -5.93 -25.48 -0.04
N VAL A 2 -5.44 -26.14 -1.10
CA VAL A 2 -4.00 -26.23 -1.37
C VAL A 2 -3.64 -24.94 -2.11
N TYR A 3 -2.78 -24.11 -1.52
CA TYR A 3 -2.28 -22.90 -2.19
C TYR A 3 -1.14 -23.28 -3.11
N VAL A 4 -1.18 -22.80 -4.35
CA VAL A 4 -0.14 -23.07 -5.35
C VAL A 4 0.90 -21.96 -5.25
N LYS A 5 2.17 -22.34 -5.03
CA LYS A 5 3.30 -21.40 -5.02
C LYS A 5 3.38 -20.69 -6.39
N PRO A 6 3.55 -19.36 -6.44
CA PRO A 6 3.71 -18.64 -7.71
C PRO A 6 4.93 -19.13 -8.46
N SER A 7 4.85 -19.18 -9.79
CA SER A 7 5.96 -19.63 -10.66
C SER A 7 6.63 -18.47 -11.39
N ARG A 8 5.95 -17.33 -11.51
CA ARG A 8 6.45 -16.15 -12.23
C ARG A 8 6.08 -14.84 -11.53
N ARG A 9 6.73 -13.74 -11.90
CA ARG A 9 6.52 -12.41 -11.30
C ARG A 9 5.10 -11.88 -11.58
N GLU A 10 4.49 -12.31 -12.67
CA GLU A 10 3.14 -11.95 -13.08
C GLU A 10 2.05 -12.57 -12.18
N ASP A 11 2.42 -13.48 -11.28
CA ASP A 11 1.50 -14.06 -10.29
C ASP A 11 1.31 -13.20 -9.04
N PHE A 12 2.05 -12.10 -8.93
CA PHE A 12 1.98 -11.15 -7.83
C PHE A 12 1.14 -9.93 -8.22
N GLU A 13 -0.03 -9.80 -7.59
CA GLU A 13 -0.96 -8.69 -7.85
C GLU A 13 -0.89 -7.61 -6.76
N ILE A 14 -0.27 -7.93 -5.62
CA ILE A 14 -0.18 -7.07 -4.45
C ILE A 14 1.29 -6.76 -4.16
N VAL A 15 1.59 -5.48 -4.00
CA VAL A 15 2.86 -5.05 -3.42
C VAL A 15 2.64 -4.30 -2.11
N ILE A 16 3.51 -4.51 -1.15
CA ILE A 16 3.52 -3.83 0.13
C ILE A 16 4.84 -3.09 0.25
N ILE A 17 4.78 -1.79 0.54
CA ILE A 17 5.96 -0.93 0.66
C ILE A 17 5.98 -0.37 2.08
N CYS A 18 7.12 -0.50 2.74
CA CYS A 18 7.39 0.05 4.07
C CYS A 18 8.57 1.03 4.01
N GLY A 19 8.49 2.12 4.77
CA GLY A 19 9.54 3.14 4.83
C GLY A 19 10.63 2.85 5.87
N LEU A 20 10.28 2.12 6.93
CA LEU A 20 11.16 1.84 8.06
C LEU A 20 11.30 0.32 8.32
N PRO A 21 12.47 -0.13 8.81
CA PRO A 21 12.67 -1.53 9.19
C PRO A 21 11.65 -2.03 10.22
N LEU A 22 11.19 -1.19 11.16
CA LEU A 22 10.20 -1.61 12.15
C LEU A 22 8.83 -1.91 11.53
N GLU A 23 8.46 -1.19 10.46
CA GLU A 23 7.20 -1.35 9.74
C GLU A 23 7.25 -2.64 8.91
N PHE A 24 8.35 -2.81 8.17
CA PHE A 24 8.62 -4.03 7.42
C PHE A 24 8.60 -5.26 8.34
N ASN A 25 9.23 -5.17 9.52
CA ASN A 25 9.22 -6.23 10.51
C ASN A 25 7.81 -6.55 11.00
N ALA A 26 6.95 -5.55 11.23
CA ALA A 26 5.55 -5.77 11.62
C ALA A 26 4.77 -6.50 10.53
N VAL A 27 4.90 -6.08 9.27
CA VAL A 27 4.24 -6.74 8.12
C VAL A 27 4.74 -8.17 7.94
N SER A 28 6.05 -8.41 8.02
CA SER A 28 6.62 -9.74 7.82
C SER A 28 6.09 -10.80 8.81
N LEU A 29 5.69 -10.37 10.01
CA LEU A 29 5.10 -11.25 11.04
C LEU A 29 3.67 -11.70 10.71
N LEU A 30 3.04 -11.09 9.71
CA LEU A 30 1.68 -11.40 9.26
C LEU A 30 1.62 -12.11 7.91
N LEU A 31 2.77 -12.37 7.27
CA LEU A 31 2.86 -13.28 6.13
C LEU A 31 2.44 -14.69 6.59
N ASP A 32 1.57 -15.32 5.82
CA ASP A 32 1.13 -16.70 6.07
C ASP A 32 2.22 -17.70 5.63
N GLU A 33 2.88 -17.41 4.51
CA GLU A 33 3.96 -18.20 3.90
C GLU A 33 4.98 -17.25 3.25
N TYR A 34 6.22 -17.69 3.20
CA TYR A 34 7.31 -17.04 2.47
C TYR A 34 7.62 -17.87 1.23
N TRP A 35 7.85 -17.21 0.10
CA TRP A 35 8.15 -17.89 -1.16
C TRP A 35 9.65 -17.97 -1.48
N ASP A 36 10.45 -17.23 -0.72
CA ASP A 36 11.87 -17.00 -0.89
C ASP A 36 12.73 -17.44 0.31
N GLU A 37 12.18 -18.27 1.21
CA GLU A 37 12.93 -18.84 2.34
C GLU A 37 14.22 -19.56 1.90
N ASP A 38 14.17 -20.23 0.75
CA ASP A 38 15.30 -20.96 0.14
C ASP A 38 16.08 -20.12 -0.88
N GLY A 39 15.84 -18.80 -0.92
CA GLY A 39 16.46 -17.85 -1.85
C GLY A 39 15.47 -17.22 -2.83
N ASP A 40 15.90 -16.14 -3.49
CA ASP A 40 15.08 -15.45 -4.48
C ASP A 40 15.03 -16.24 -5.80
N HIS A 41 13.82 -16.68 -6.17
CA HIS A 41 13.55 -17.40 -7.41
C HIS A 41 12.87 -16.53 -8.47
N PHE A 42 12.45 -15.31 -8.12
CA PHE A 42 11.69 -14.44 -9.01
C PHE A 42 12.56 -13.35 -9.63
N GLY A 43 13.57 -12.89 -8.89
CA GLY A 43 14.48 -11.84 -9.34
C GLY A 43 13.76 -10.51 -9.57
N ARG A 44 14.40 -9.66 -10.38
CA ARG A 44 13.92 -8.30 -10.70
C ARG A 44 14.36 -7.90 -12.11
N SER A 45 13.70 -6.91 -12.68
CA SER A 45 14.00 -6.41 -14.03
C SER A 45 15.35 -5.68 -14.05
N PRO A 46 16.05 -5.65 -15.20
CA PRO A 46 17.31 -4.90 -15.31
C PRO A 46 17.14 -3.43 -14.89
N GLY A 47 18.05 -2.93 -14.06
CA GLY A 47 18.01 -1.55 -13.54
C GLY A 47 17.22 -1.40 -12.23
N ASP A 48 16.42 -2.38 -11.85
CA ASP A 48 15.81 -2.43 -10.52
C ASP A 48 16.87 -2.78 -9.47
N VAL A 49 16.98 -1.95 -8.43
CA VAL A 49 17.93 -2.10 -7.33
C VAL A 49 17.25 -2.43 -6.00
N ASN A 50 15.93 -2.54 -5.97
CA ASN A 50 15.18 -2.84 -4.75
C ASN A 50 15.35 -4.31 -4.33
N HIS A 51 15.37 -4.52 -3.02
CA HIS A 51 15.33 -5.87 -2.45
C HIS A 51 13.90 -6.21 -2.06
N TYR A 52 13.49 -7.43 -2.40
CA TYR A 52 12.14 -7.91 -2.19
C TYR A 52 12.13 -9.12 -1.26
N ILE A 53 11.08 -9.19 -0.44
CA ILE A 53 10.61 -10.45 0.12
C ILE A 53 9.34 -10.84 -0.62
N THR A 54 9.16 -12.11 -0.92
CA THR A 54 7.95 -12.64 -1.55
C THR A 54 7.23 -13.59 -0.60
N GLY A 55 5.90 -13.51 -0.55
CA GLY A 55 5.12 -14.35 0.34
C GLY A 55 3.64 -14.36 0.04
N ARG A 56 2.85 -14.87 0.99
CA ARG A 56 1.39 -14.97 0.89
C ARG A 56 0.71 -14.25 2.06
N ILE A 57 -0.36 -13.53 1.76
CA ILE A 57 -1.33 -13.05 2.76
C ILE A 57 -2.74 -13.44 2.29
N GLY A 58 -3.39 -14.32 3.03
CA GLY A 58 -4.68 -14.88 2.66
C GLY A 58 -4.59 -15.56 1.30
N ARG A 59 -5.34 -15.07 0.32
CA ARG A 59 -5.36 -15.61 -1.05
C ARG A 59 -4.36 -14.94 -2.00
N TYR A 60 -3.66 -13.90 -1.56
CA TYR A 60 -2.81 -13.08 -2.41
C TYR A 60 -1.34 -13.47 -2.27
N ASN A 61 -0.67 -13.62 -3.42
CA ASN A 61 0.79 -13.53 -3.47
C ASN A 61 1.17 -12.06 -3.37
N VAL A 62 2.08 -11.76 -2.44
CA VAL A 62 2.51 -10.40 -2.13
C VAL A 62 4.01 -10.26 -2.33
N VAL A 63 4.42 -9.11 -2.84
CA VAL A 63 5.81 -8.65 -2.81
C VAL A 63 5.91 -7.62 -1.69
N LEU A 64 6.92 -7.74 -0.84
CA LEU A 64 7.20 -6.82 0.26
C LEU A 64 8.53 -6.12 -0.01
N ALA A 65 8.52 -4.79 0.00
CA ALA A 65 9.69 -3.95 -0.23
C ALA A 65 9.94 -3.02 0.96
N LEU A 66 11.20 -2.84 1.32
CA LEU A 66 11.67 -1.83 2.26
C LEU A 66 12.38 -0.72 1.47
N LEU A 67 11.97 0.53 1.68
CA LEU A 67 12.66 1.67 1.10
C LEU A 67 14.06 1.82 1.71
N SER A 68 15.04 2.21 0.89
CA SER A 68 16.41 2.51 1.35
C SER A 68 16.44 3.76 2.23
N HIS A 69 15.60 4.75 1.89
CA HIS A 69 15.41 5.98 2.63
C HIS A 69 13.95 6.42 2.57
N ILE A 70 13.54 7.17 3.60
CA ILE A 70 12.24 7.84 3.66
C ILE A 70 12.16 8.96 2.61
N GLY A 71 10.94 9.28 2.17
CA GLY A 71 10.64 10.45 1.36
C GLY A 71 9.98 10.11 0.03
N LYS A 72 9.29 11.09 -0.56
CA LYS A 72 8.48 10.90 -1.79
C LYS A 72 9.32 10.36 -2.96
N VAL A 73 10.54 10.87 -3.14
CA VAL A 73 11.43 10.50 -4.25
C VAL A 73 11.83 9.02 -4.20
N HIS A 74 12.24 8.53 -3.03
CA HIS A 74 12.64 7.14 -2.86
C HIS A 74 11.45 6.20 -3.05
N THR A 75 10.29 6.58 -2.53
CA THR A 75 9.04 5.84 -2.73
C THR A 75 8.65 5.76 -4.20
N ALA A 76 8.68 6.89 -4.93
CA ALA A 76 8.36 6.93 -6.36
C ALA A 76 9.33 6.06 -7.18
N SER A 77 10.64 6.17 -6.92
CA SER A 77 11.66 5.37 -7.60
C SER A 77 11.48 3.86 -7.34
N ALA A 78 11.16 3.48 -6.10
CA ALA A 78 10.89 2.09 -5.75
C ALA A 78 9.62 1.58 -6.45
N ALA A 79 8.54 2.36 -6.42
CA ALA A 79 7.27 2.03 -7.06
C ALA A 79 7.41 1.88 -8.60
N ALA A 80 8.13 2.79 -9.25
CA ALA A 80 8.41 2.70 -10.69
C ALA A 80 9.19 1.42 -11.05
N SER A 81 10.17 1.05 -10.22
CA SER A 81 10.96 -0.17 -10.40
C SER A 81 10.13 -1.43 -10.16
N ILE A 82 9.32 -1.45 -9.10
CA ILE A 82 8.36 -2.52 -8.80
C ILE A 82 7.41 -2.73 -9.97
N ARG A 83 6.85 -1.66 -10.54
CA ARG A 83 5.97 -1.73 -11.72
C ARG A 83 6.66 -2.40 -12.91
N SER A 84 7.96 -2.17 -13.09
CA SER A 84 8.76 -2.81 -14.14
C SER A 84 9.12 -4.27 -13.83
N SER A 85 9.31 -4.62 -12.55
CA SER A 85 9.66 -5.97 -12.12
C SER A 85 8.46 -6.91 -11.99
N TYR A 86 7.34 -6.41 -11.49
CA TYR A 86 6.11 -7.16 -11.22
C TYR A 86 4.96 -6.54 -12.01
N GLY A 87 4.88 -6.86 -13.30
CA GLY A 87 3.98 -6.20 -14.26
C GLY A 87 2.49 -6.41 -14.03
N SER A 88 2.10 -7.35 -13.16
CA SER A 88 0.69 -7.66 -12.85
C SER A 88 0.17 -6.99 -11.56
N VAL A 89 0.95 -6.08 -10.95
CA VAL A 89 0.53 -5.38 -9.73
C VAL A 89 -0.73 -4.56 -9.98
N ARG A 90 -1.77 -4.83 -9.20
CA ARG A 90 -3.09 -4.15 -9.25
C ARG A 90 -3.34 -3.27 -8.03
N LEU A 91 -2.66 -3.56 -6.93
CA LEU A 91 -2.75 -2.80 -5.69
C LEU A 91 -1.41 -2.72 -4.98
N ALA A 92 -0.99 -1.51 -4.68
CA ALA A 92 0.12 -1.22 -3.76
C ALA A 92 -0.42 -0.79 -2.40
N LEU A 93 0.18 -1.29 -1.33
CA LEU A 93 -0.14 -0.92 0.04
C LEU A 93 1.07 -0.26 0.67
N LEU A 94 0.99 1.06 0.85
CA LEU A 94 2.02 1.80 1.58
C LEU A 94 1.70 1.72 3.06
N VAL A 95 2.44 0.89 3.79
CA VAL A 95 2.17 0.59 5.20
C VAL A 95 3.29 1.13 6.07
N GLY A 96 2.91 1.91 7.08
CA GLY A 96 3.89 2.44 8.02
C GLY A 96 3.28 3.17 9.19
N ILE A 97 4.06 4.05 9.80
CA ILE A 97 3.62 4.94 10.88
C ILE A 97 3.53 6.38 10.40
N CYS A 98 2.76 7.20 11.10
CA CYS A 98 2.64 8.63 10.82
C CYS A 98 2.34 9.44 12.09
N GLY A 99 2.37 10.77 11.95
CA GLY A 99 1.86 11.68 12.97
C GLY A 99 0.37 11.96 12.76
N GLY A 100 -0.44 11.90 13.81
CA GLY A 100 -1.87 12.20 13.77
C GLY A 100 -2.17 13.69 13.99
N ALA A 101 -3.25 14.18 13.40
CA ALA A 101 -3.80 15.51 13.67
C ALA A 101 -5.05 15.37 14.55
N PRO A 102 -4.98 15.69 15.85
CA PRO A 102 -6.01 15.33 16.82
C PRO A 102 -7.31 16.15 16.71
N GLN A 103 -7.29 17.31 16.06
CA GLN A 103 -8.50 18.11 15.79
C GLN A 103 -8.92 17.96 14.32
N ALA A 104 -10.04 17.27 14.09
CA ALA A 104 -10.67 17.25 12.77
C ALA A 104 -11.13 18.66 12.39
N ALA A 105 -10.88 19.05 11.14
CA ALA A 105 -11.09 20.39 10.60
C ALA A 105 -12.52 20.98 10.78
N ASN A 106 -13.51 20.14 11.11
CA ASN A 106 -14.93 20.45 10.98
C ASN A 106 -15.78 20.22 12.25
N GLY A 107 -15.17 19.92 13.41
CA GLY A 107 -15.92 19.81 14.67
C GLY A 107 -16.77 18.55 14.87
N GLU A 108 -16.59 17.50 14.06
CA GLU A 108 -17.17 16.17 14.30
C GLU A 108 -16.17 15.20 14.98
N GLU A 109 -16.53 14.91 16.22
CA GLU A 109 -16.43 13.81 17.22
C GLU A 109 -15.38 12.68 17.26
N ASP A 110 -14.57 12.36 16.24
CA ASP A 110 -13.63 11.23 16.40
C ASP A 110 -12.22 11.66 16.80
N GLU A 111 -11.96 11.58 18.11
CA GLU A 111 -10.62 11.80 18.69
C GLU A 111 -9.63 10.78 18.10
N ILE A 112 -8.53 11.27 17.52
CA ILE A 112 -7.44 10.41 17.07
C ILE A 112 -6.50 10.13 18.23
N LEU A 113 -6.28 8.86 18.52
CA LEU A 113 -5.39 8.40 19.59
C LEU A 113 -4.13 7.72 19.04
N LEU A 114 -3.08 7.62 19.86
CA LEU A 114 -1.89 6.87 19.46
C LEU A 114 -2.24 5.38 19.31
N GLY A 115 -1.68 4.74 18.30
CA GLY A 115 -1.98 3.36 17.92
C GLY A 115 -3.19 3.20 16.99
N ASP A 116 -4.06 4.21 16.85
CA ASP A 116 -5.11 4.22 15.83
C ASP A 116 -4.52 4.15 14.42
N VAL A 117 -5.34 3.81 13.43
CA VAL A 117 -4.90 3.62 12.05
C VAL A 117 -5.68 4.52 11.10
N ILE A 118 -4.96 5.23 10.23
CA ILE A 118 -5.55 6.01 9.15
C ILE A 118 -5.44 5.22 7.85
N ILE A 119 -6.55 5.11 7.14
CA ILE A 119 -6.59 4.64 5.75
C ILE A 119 -6.88 5.85 4.85
N SER A 120 -6.02 6.07 3.85
CA SER A 120 -6.13 7.24 2.97
C SER A 120 -7.39 7.19 2.10
N ARG A 121 -8.23 8.22 2.23
CA ARG A 121 -9.22 8.58 1.22
C ARG A 121 -8.57 9.35 0.07
N THR A 122 -7.67 10.27 0.43
CA THR A 122 -6.86 11.10 -0.48
C THR A 122 -5.50 11.33 0.16
N VAL A 123 -4.52 11.67 -0.68
CA VAL A 123 -3.20 12.14 -0.24
C VAL A 123 -3.01 13.56 -0.77
N ILE A 124 -2.53 14.46 0.09
CA ILE A 124 -2.29 15.88 -0.23
C ILE A 124 -0.81 16.16 -0.08
N GLN A 125 -0.15 16.55 -1.16
CA GLN A 125 1.24 17.00 -1.10
C GLN A 125 1.31 18.44 -0.53
N TYR A 126 1.36 18.55 0.79
CA TYR A 126 1.18 19.82 1.49
C TYR A 126 2.39 20.77 1.38
N ASP A 127 3.56 20.23 1.03
CA ASP A 127 4.82 20.97 0.87
C ASP A 127 5.10 21.43 -0.57
N PHE A 128 4.20 21.13 -1.51
CA PHE A 128 4.33 21.55 -2.90
C PHE A 128 3.68 22.91 -3.15
N GLY A 129 4.49 23.94 -3.38
CA GLY A 129 3.97 25.30 -3.49
C GLY A 129 5.02 26.37 -3.71
N ARG A 130 4.64 27.62 -3.43
CA ARG A 130 5.48 28.81 -3.56
C ARG A 130 5.69 29.43 -2.19
N LEU A 131 6.95 29.66 -1.82
CA LEU A 131 7.30 30.37 -0.59
C LEU A 131 7.50 31.86 -0.90
N TYR A 132 6.69 32.71 -0.25
CA TYR A 132 6.83 34.16 -0.22
C TYR A 132 7.45 34.58 1.12
N PRO A 133 7.97 35.82 1.25
CA PRO A 133 8.58 36.30 2.49
C PRO A 133 7.69 36.16 3.74
N ASP A 134 6.37 36.26 3.59
CA ASP A 134 5.39 36.20 4.68
C ASP A 134 4.70 34.83 4.82
N ARG A 135 4.63 34.02 3.75
CA ARG A 135 3.86 32.78 3.77
C ARG A 135 4.21 31.79 2.66
N PHE A 136 3.91 30.53 2.90
CA PHE A 136 3.85 29.51 1.88
C PHE A 136 2.43 29.38 1.30
N ILE A 137 2.32 29.31 -0.04
CA ILE A 137 1.07 29.04 -0.74
C ILE A 137 1.22 27.70 -1.49
N ARG A 138 0.45 26.71 -1.05
CA ARG A 138 0.36 25.40 -1.72
C ARG A 138 -0.17 25.59 -3.14
N LYS A 139 0.37 24.81 -4.07
CA LYS A 139 -0.21 24.63 -5.39
C LYS A 139 -1.32 23.58 -5.31
N ASP A 140 -2.54 23.99 -5.58
CA ASP A 140 -3.76 23.21 -5.35
C ASP A 140 -4.69 23.18 -6.58
N THR A 141 -4.15 23.44 -7.76
CA THR A 141 -4.88 23.29 -9.03
C THR A 141 -5.18 21.81 -9.32
N LEU A 142 -6.00 21.54 -10.34
CA LEU A 142 -6.29 20.16 -10.75
C LEU A 142 -5.02 19.44 -11.26
N GLU A 143 -4.11 20.19 -11.87
CA GLU A 143 -2.85 19.70 -12.42
C GLU A 143 -1.78 19.48 -11.34
N ASP A 144 -1.87 20.20 -10.22
CA ASP A 144 -0.90 20.09 -9.11
C ASP A 144 -1.39 19.12 -8.01
N ASN A 145 -2.69 18.81 -7.93
CA ASN A 145 -3.25 17.87 -6.97
C ASN A 145 -3.13 16.43 -7.46
N LEU A 146 -2.86 15.53 -6.51
CA LEU A 146 -2.92 14.10 -6.74
C LEU A 146 -4.36 13.67 -7.09
N GLY A 147 -4.48 12.86 -8.14
CA GLY A 147 -5.76 12.38 -8.63
C GLY A 147 -6.51 11.52 -7.62
N LYS A 148 -7.78 11.20 -7.91
CA LYS A 148 -8.52 10.21 -7.11
C LYS A 148 -7.95 8.82 -7.36
N ALA A 149 -7.93 7.98 -6.32
CA ALA A 149 -7.65 6.56 -6.48
C ALA A 149 -8.60 5.92 -7.53
N ASN A 150 -8.16 4.81 -8.13
CA ASN A 150 -8.96 4.12 -9.14
C ASN A 150 -10.34 3.68 -8.60
N LYS A 151 -11.28 3.37 -9.49
CA LYS A 151 -12.67 3.09 -9.09
C LYS A 151 -12.79 1.86 -8.18
N ASP A 152 -11.97 0.84 -8.39
CA ASP A 152 -12.02 -0.39 -7.61
C ASP A 152 -11.57 -0.16 -6.16
N ILE A 153 -10.46 0.56 -5.97
CA ILE A 153 -9.98 0.99 -4.66
C ILE A 153 -11.03 1.89 -4.00
N ARG A 154 -11.58 2.87 -4.71
CA ARG A 154 -12.61 3.76 -4.13
C ARG A 154 -13.85 3.00 -3.69
N ASN A 155 -14.31 2.05 -4.48
CA ASN A 155 -15.46 1.22 -4.11
C ASN A 155 -15.15 0.40 -2.85
N LEU A 156 -13.96 -0.18 -2.74
CA LEU A 156 -13.53 -0.86 -1.51
C LEU A 156 -13.52 0.10 -0.31
N LEU A 157 -12.90 1.27 -0.43
CA LEU A 157 -12.81 2.24 0.65
C LEU A 157 -14.20 2.71 1.13
N ILE A 158 -15.14 2.96 0.20
CA ILE A 158 -16.53 3.31 0.55
C ILE A 158 -17.20 2.19 1.35
N THR A 159 -16.91 0.91 1.09
CA THR A 159 -17.47 -0.16 1.94
C THR A 159 -16.98 -0.09 3.38
N PHE A 160 -15.74 0.35 3.62
CA PHE A 160 -15.19 0.55 4.96
C PHE A 160 -15.77 1.76 5.68
N GLU A 161 -16.42 2.69 4.96
CA GLU A 161 -17.14 3.83 5.56
C GLU A 161 -18.55 3.47 6.04
N THR A 162 -19.04 2.26 5.73
CA THR A 162 -20.32 1.77 6.28
C THR A 162 -20.12 1.19 7.68
N ASP A 163 -21.11 1.34 8.57
CA ASP A 163 -21.03 0.81 9.96
C ASP A 163 -20.59 -0.65 10.01
N ILE A 164 -21.21 -1.50 9.19
CA ILE A 164 -20.89 -2.94 9.13
C ILE A 164 -19.48 -3.17 8.57
N GLY A 165 -19.07 -2.39 7.58
CA GLY A 165 -17.74 -2.49 6.99
C GLY A 165 -16.65 -2.12 7.98
N LEU A 166 -16.82 -0.98 8.65
CA LEU A 166 -15.90 -0.47 9.66
C LEU A 166 -15.81 -1.42 10.86
N GLU A 167 -16.94 -1.85 11.42
CA GLU A 167 -16.99 -2.80 12.55
C GLU A 167 -16.23 -4.09 12.20
N ARG A 168 -16.48 -4.64 11.00
CA ARG A 168 -15.80 -5.85 10.53
C ARG A 168 -14.31 -5.62 10.35
N LEU A 169 -13.90 -4.47 9.81
CA LEU A 169 -12.50 -4.14 9.58
C LEU A 169 -11.75 -3.96 10.91
N GLN A 170 -12.32 -3.24 11.86
CA GLN A 170 -11.76 -3.07 13.21
C GLN A 170 -11.64 -4.41 13.94
N ARG A 171 -12.69 -5.24 13.91
CA ARG A 171 -12.67 -6.56 14.53
C ARG A 171 -11.59 -7.48 13.95
N ARG A 172 -11.40 -7.46 12.62
CA ARG A 172 -10.33 -8.25 11.97
C ARG A 172 -8.95 -7.67 12.25
N THR A 173 -8.82 -6.36 12.31
CA THR A 173 -7.58 -5.68 12.72
C THR A 173 -7.18 -6.08 14.13
N ALA A 174 -8.10 -6.02 15.11
CA ALA A 174 -7.85 -6.46 16.48
C ALA A 174 -7.42 -7.94 16.56
N TYR A 175 -8.05 -8.80 15.76
CA TYR A 175 -7.68 -10.21 15.66
C TYR A 175 -6.24 -10.39 15.14
N PHE A 176 -5.87 -9.70 14.05
CA PHE A 176 -4.53 -9.79 13.48
C PHE A 176 -3.46 -9.16 14.35
N LEU A 177 -3.79 -8.12 15.12
CA LEU A 177 -2.88 -7.52 16.09
C LEU A 177 -2.46 -8.55 17.16
N LYS A 178 -3.43 -9.31 17.70
CA LYS A 178 -3.16 -10.39 18.65
C LYS A 178 -2.30 -11.49 18.02
N GLN A 179 -2.58 -11.86 16.76
CA GLN A 179 -1.74 -12.83 16.04
C GLN A 179 -0.30 -12.33 15.86
N LEU A 180 -0.12 -11.08 15.46
CA LEU A 180 1.20 -10.46 15.29
C LEU A 180 1.98 -10.48 16.60
N GLN A 181 1.36 -10.08 17.71
CA GLN A 181 1.97 -10.08 19.04
C GLN A 181 2.37 -11.50 19.50
N ALA A 182 1.55 -12.50 19.21
CA ALA A 182 1.86 -13.91 19.47
C ALA A 182 3.05 -14.39 18.61
N ASN A 183 3.05 -14.09 17.31
CA ASN A 183 4.12 -14.45 16.38
C ASN A 183 5.46 -13.80 16.78
N ALA A 184 5.43 -12.55 17.24
CA ALA A 184 6.61 -11.84 17.74
C ALA A 184 7.21 -12.53 18.97
N THR A 185 6.37 -13.05 19.87
CA THR A 185 6.80 -13.79 21.07
C THR A 185 7.52 -15.09 20.67
N GLY A 186 6.98 -15.83 19.70
CA GLY A 186 7.59 -17.05 19.17
C GLY A 186 8.98 -16.83 18.54
N ARG A 187 9.24 -15.64 17.98
CA ARG A 187 10.52 -15.27 17.35
C ARG A 187 11.52 -14.57 18.30
N LYS A 188 11.38 -14.75 19.63
CA LYS A 188 12.22 -14.10 20.67
C LYS A 188 12.20 -12.56 20.64
N ARG A 189 11.14 -11.95 20.10
CA ARG A 189 10.90 -10.49 20.10
C ARG A 189 9.77 -10.12 21.08
N GLN A 190 9.72 -10.81 22.21
CA GLN A 190 8.64 -10.69 23.19
C GLN A 190 8.51 -9.25 23.69
N GLY A 191 7.26 -8.77 23.77
CA GLY A 191 6.95 -7.42 24.27
C GLY A 191 7.22 -6.27 23.29
N ARG A 192 7.84 -6.51 22.12
CA ARG A 192 8.20 -5.44 21.17
C ARG A 192 6.99 -4.66 20.65
N TYR A 193 5.88 -5.34 20.44
CA TYR A 193 4.63 -4.78 19.91
C TYR A 193 3.54 -4.69 20.99
N SER A 194 3.94 -4.62 22.27
CA SER A 194 3.00 -4.42 23.37
C SER A 194 2.36 -3.05 23.27
N TYR A 195 1.09 -2.98 23.63
CA TYR A 195 0.36 -1.74 23.78
C TYR A 195 0.99 -0.88 24.90
N PRO A 196 1.42 0.37 24.61
CA PRO A 196 2.09 1.22 25.61
C PRO A 196 1.18 1.70 26.75
N GLY A 197 -0.14 1.77 26.51
CA GLY A 197 -1.13 2.20 27.50
C GLY A 197 -1.48 3.69 27.44
N THR A 198 -2.64 4.06 27.98
CA THR A 198 -3.19 5.43 27.94
C THR A 198 -2.33 6.45 28.67
N ALA A 199 -1.52 6.03 29.65
CA ALA A 199 -0.56 6.88 30.34
C ALA A 199 0.55 7.42 29.41
N GLU A 200 0.82 6.72 28.31
CA GLU A 200 1.82 7.07 27.31
C GLU A 200 1.23 7.82 26.11
N ASP A 201 -0.09 7.97 26.06
CA ASP A 201 -0.78 8.78 25.07
C ASP A 201 -0.90 10.22 25.57
N LYS A 202 0.12 11.02 25.26
CA LYS A 202 0.25 12.41 25.72
C LYS A 202 0.13 13.38 24.56
N LEU A 203 -0.99 14.12 24.52
CA LEU A 203 -1.19 15.26 23.64
C LEU A 203 -1.12 16.54 24.47
N PHE A 204 -0.12 17.37 24.22
CA PHE A 204 -0.02 18.69 24.83
C PHE A 204 -0.81 19.73 24.02
N LYS A 205 -1.27 20.78 24.68
CA LYS A 205 -1.82 21.98 24.04
C LYS A 205 -0.87 22.48 22.94
N SER A 206 -1.41 22.90 21.80
CA SER A 206 -0.59 23.27 20.64
C SER A 206 0.40 24.42 20.92
N LEU A 207 0.03 25.35 21.80
CA LEU A 207 0.88 26.46 22.24
C LEU A 207 1.87 26.09 23.35
N TYR A 208 1.82 24.86 23.86
CA TYR A 208 2.71 24.42 24.93
C TYR A 208 4.11 24.11 24.39
N ARG A 209 5.08 24.88 24.87
CA ARG A 209 6.45 24.90 24.36
C ARG A 209 7.24 23.68 24.84
N HIS A 210 7.84 22.94 23.90
CA HIS A 210 8.82 21.90 24.22
C HIS A 210 10.20 22.54 24.43
N LYS A 211 10.56 22.76 25.70
CA LYS A 211 11.77 23.47 26.15
C LYS A 211 12.21 22.98 27.52
N HIS A 212 13.37 23.42 28.02
CA HIS A 212 13.74 23.19 29.42
C HIS A 212 12.74 23.89 30.37
N HIS A 213 11.96 23.09 31.09
CA HIS A 213 11.06 23.56 32.16
C HIS A 213 11.68 23.44 33.55
N VAL A 214 12.82 22.75 33.64
CA VAL A 214 13.72 22.78 34.78
C VAL A 214 14.64 24.01 34.73
N PRO A 215 15.20 24.45 35.88
CA PRO A 215 16.15 25.55 35.90
C PRO A 215 17.31 25.32 34.93
N CYS A 216 17.46 26.22 33.95
CA CYS A 216 18.50 26.15 32.92
C CYS A 216 19.17 27.52 32.75
N THR A 217 20.37 27.52 32.15
CA THR A 217 21.17 28.73 31.86
C THR A 217 21.08 29.18 30.39
N CYS A 218 20.34 28.45 29.56
CA CYS A 218 20.20 28.73 28.13
C CYS A 218 18.97 29.61 27.83
N VAL A 219 18.78 29.93 26.54
CA VAL A 219 17.66 30.76 26.03
C VAL A 219 16.27 30.23 26.40
N CYS A 220 16.15 28.95 26.81
CA CYS A 220 14.88 28.36 27.21
C CYS A 220 14.22 29.07 28.41
N ARG A 221 15.03 29.69 29.28
CA ARG A 221 14.57 30.47 30.44
C ARG A 221 13.59 31.58 30.04
N ASP A 222 13.87 32.23 28.91
CA ASP A 222 13.13 33.41 28.45
C ASP A 222 12.24 33.11 27.23
N CYS A 223 12.22 31.87 26.71
CA CYS A 223 11.41 31.52 25.55
C CYS A 223 9.94 31.28 25.91
N ASN A 224 9.21 32.38 26.10
CA ASN A 224 7.82 32.40 26.55
C ASN A 224 6.80 32.66 25.43
N SER A 225 7.29 33.06 24.24
CA SER A 225 6.46 33.22 23.04
C SER A 225 6.92 32.30 21.91
N ILE A 226 6.05 32.12 20.92
CA ILE A 226 6.30 31.25 19.76
C ILE A 226 7.54 31.67 18.96
N SER A 227 7.79 32.99 18.85
CA SER A 227 8.90 33.54 18.08
C SER A 227 10.24 33.43 18.79
N ASN A 228 10.26 33.09 20.09
CA ASN A 228 11.50 32.90 20.80
C ASN A 228 12.13 31.55 20.42
N PRO A 229 13.47 31.48 20.26
CA PRO A 229 14.13 30.22 19.98
C PRO A 229 14.11 29.29 21.20
N VAL A 230 14.04 27.99 20.94
CA VAL A 230 14.40 26.93 21.90
C VAL A 230 15.87 26.59 21.65
N CYS A 231 16.64 26.25 22.69
CA CYS A 231 18.03 25.84 22.48
C CYS A 231 18.12 24.49 21.75
N ASP A 232 19.18 24.29 20.96
CA ASP A 232 19.36 23.09 20.12
C ASP A 232 19.33 21.79 20.92
N GLU A 233 19.87 21.81 22.14
CA GLU A 233 19.84 20.66 23.06
C GLU A 233 18.40 20.22 23.34
N ALA A 234 17.51 21.17 23.71
CA ALA A 234 16.12 20.86 24.01
C ALA A 234 15.34 20.35 22.81
N LEU A 235 15.71 20.71 21.57
CA LEU A 235 15.06 20.17 20.35
C LEU A 235 15.26 18.66 20.16
N SER A 236 16.24 18.08 20.86
CA SER A 236 16.60 16.65 20.79
C SER A 236 16.13 15.84 22.00
N LEU A 237 15.75 16.50 23.09
CA LEU A 237 15.34 15.86 24.34
C LEU A 237 13.85 15.49 24.34
N SER A 238 13.52 14.52 25.18
CA SER A 238 12.15 14.09 25.44
C SER A 238 11.42 15.01 26.43
N CYS A 239 10.09 14.90 26.45
CA CYS A 239 9.25 15.59 27.44
C CYS A 239 9.67 15.27 28.89
N GLU A 240 10.12 14.04 29.15
CA GLU A 240 10.56 13.59 30.48
C GLU A 240 11.87 14.29 30.89
N GLU A 241 12.85 14.36 30.00
CA GLU A 241 14.14 15.02 30.24
C GLU A 241 13.99 16.54 30.38
N LEU A 242 13.05 17.13 29.64
CA LEU A 242 12.76 18.56 29.68
C LEU A 242 11.87 19.00 30.83
N GLY A 243 11.19 18.05 31.49
CA GLY A 243 10.26 18.34 32.58
C GLY A 243 8.94 18.96 32.11
N CYS A 244 8.42 18.53 30.95
CA CYS A 244 7.12 18.98 30.48
C CYS A 244 6.01 18.72 31.51
N ASP A 245 5.12 19.68 31.67
CA ASP A 245 4.09 19.72 32.69
C ASP A 245 2.78 19.12 32.19
N ASN A 246 2.36 18.03 32.83
CA ASN A 246 1.15 17.31 32.51
C ASN A 246 -0.13 18.15 32.68
N LEU A 247 -0.09 19.29 33.39
CA LEU A 247 -1.21 20.24 33.46
C LEU A 247 -1.58 20.85 32.10
N TYR A 248 -0.69 20.75 31.11
CA TYR A 248 -0.92 21.22 29.74
C TYR A 248 -1.35 20.12 28.77
N LEU A 249 -1.64 18.91 29.26
CA LEU A 249 -2.23 17.85 28.44
C LEU A 249 -3.68 18.20 28.09
N GLU A 250 -4.07 17.87 26.86
CA GLU A 250 -5.46 17.99 26.39
C GLU A 250 -6.32 16.86 26.97
N HIS A 251 -7.49 17.23 27.47
CA HIS A 251 -8.49 16.27 27.94
C HIS A 251 -9.19 15.61 26.75
N ARG A 252 -9.37 14.29 26.81
CA ARG A 252 -9.87 13.47 25.69
C ARG A 252 -10.77 12.34 26.19
N GLY A 253 -12.04 12.37 25.79
CA GLY A 253 -13.08 11.46 26.30
C GLY A 253 -12.89 10.02 25.83
N GLN A 254 -12.44 9.81 24.58
CA GLN A 254 -12.15 8.46 24.08
C GLN A 254 -10.93 7.87 24.79
N LEU A 255 -9.94 8.69 25.16
CA LEU A 255 -8.79 8.24 25.94
C LEU A 255 -9.21 7.82 27.35
N ASP A 256 -10.13 8.54 27.99
CA ASP A 256 -10.67 8.17 29.30
C ASP A 256 -11.45 6.85 29.22
N ALA A 257 -12.22 6.63 28.15
CA ALA A 257 -12.89 5.36 27.91
C ALA A 257 -11.89 4.20 27.75
N LYS A 258 -10.79 4.39 27.00
CA LYS A 258 -9.70 3.40 26.92
C LYS A 258 -9.03 3.17 28.28
N ARG A 259 -8.84 4.21 29.09
CA ARG A 259 -8.29 4.08 30.45
C ARG A 259 -9.17 3.21 31.35
N GLN A 260 -10.49 3.34 31.24
CA GLN A 260 -11.42 2.46 31.97
C GLN A 260 -11.25 0.99 31.53
N LEU A 261 -11.14 0.74 30.22
CA LEU A 261 -10.90 -0.61 29.70
C LEU A 261 -9.57 -1.21 30.20
N GLU A 262 -8.52 -0.39 30.36
CA GLU A 262 -7.24 -0.82 30.96
C GLU A 262 -7.40 -1.22 32.42
N GLN A 263 -8.14 -0.44 33.20
CA GLN A 263 -8.43 -0.74 34.61
C GLN A 263 -9.22 -2.04 34.75
N ASP A 264 -10.15 -2.28 33.82
CA ASP A 264 -10.93 -3.51 33.73
C ASP A 264 -10.11 -4.70 33.17
N LYS A 265 -8.84 -4.49 32.81
CA LYS A 265 -7.94 -5.47 32.18
C LYS A 265 -8.52 -6.07 30.90
N SER A 266 -9.29 -5.27 30.17
CA SER A 266 -9.91 -5.67 28.92
C SER A 266 -8.92 -5.55 27.77
N ASP A 267 -8.77 -6.62 26.99
CA ASP A 267 -8.02 -6.60 25.73
C ASP A 267 -8.54 -5.56 24.73
N LYS A 268 -9.76 -5.04 24.91
CA LYS A 268 -10.31 -3.99 24.05
C LYS A 268 -9.57 -2.67 24.18
N ALA A 269 -8.82 -2.44 25.27
CA ALA A 269 -8.05 -1.22 25.48
C ALA A 269 -7.02 -0.96 24.37
N GLN A 270 -6.44 -2.02 23.81
CA GLN A 270 -5.46 -1.94 22.72
C GLN A 270 -6.08 -1.99 21.32
N GLU A 271 -7.40 -2.14 21.19
CA GLU A 271 -8.03 -2.18 19.88
C GLU A 271 -7.92 -0.80 19.21
N PRO A 272 -7.34 -0.71 18.00
CA PRO A 272 -7.20 0.57 17.31
C PRO A 272 -8.53 1.00 16.70
N THR A 273 -8.81 2.30 16.74
CA THR A 273 -9.84 2.89 15.90
C THR A 273 -9.28 3.05 14.49
N ILE A 274 -10.12 2.81 13.47
CA ILE A 274 -9.74 2.98 12.07
C ILE A 274 -10.44 4.20 11.54
N HIS A 275 -9.67 5.14 11.02
CA HIS A 275 -10.16 6.42 10.51
C HIS A 275 -9.95 6.49 8.99
N MET A 276 -11.00 6.85 8.26
CA MET A 276 -10.94 7.07 6.81
C MET A 276 -10.76 8.57 6.55
N GLY A 277 -9.60 8.99 6.05
CA GLY A 277 -9.32 10.43 5.92
C GLY A 277 -8.20 10.81 4.97
N SER A 278 -8.05 12.13 4.80
CA SER A 278 -7.01 12.71 3.96
C SER A 278 -5.68 12.73 4.70
N ILE A 279 -4.59 12.36 4.03
CA ILE A 279 -3.25 12.33 4.62
C ILE A 279 -2.37 13.39 3.93
N ALA A 280 -1.73 14.24 4.72
CA ALA A 280 -0.71 15.17 4.25
C ALA A 280 0.63 14.43 4.05
N SER A 281 1.18 14.50 2.84
CA SER A 281 2.46 13.91 2.47
C SER A 281 3.48 15.01 2.16
N GLY A 282 4.69 14.92 2.73
CA GLY A 282 5.75 15.90 2.49
C GLY A 282 7.11 15.45 3.01
N ASP A 283 8.20 16.08 2.57
CA ASP A 283 9.57 15.71 2.98
C ASP A 283 9.98 16.36 4.31
N ILE A 284 9.11 17.19 4.88
CA ILE A 284 9.34 17.85 6.18
C ILE A 284 8.67 17.01 7.28
N VAL A 285 9.45 16.67 8.31
CA VAL A 285 8.89 16.10 9.54
C VAL A 285 8.14 17.19 10.29
N MET A 286 6.82 17.08 10.38
CA MET A 286 6.01 18.02 11.14
C MET A 286 6.35 17.93 12.64
N LYS A 287 6.92 19.01 13.17
CA LYS A 287 7.28 19.19 14.60
C LYS A 287 6.60 20.41 15.24
N SER A 288 5.71 21.08 14.51
CA SER A 288 5.01 22.29 14.97
C SER A 288 3.53 21.98 15.08
N ALA A 289 3.03 21.90 16.32
CA ALA A 289 1.61 21.64 16.59
C ALA A 289 0.70 22.71 15.96
N GLU A 290 1.14 23.97 15.95
CA GLU A 290 0.39 25.07 15.36
C GLU A 290 0.34 25.00 13.84
N ASP A 291 1.46 24.67 13.19
CA ASP A 291 1.49 24.48 11.74
C ASP A 291 0.70 23.24 11.34
N ARG A 292 0.81 22.15 12.11
CA ARG A 292 -0.03 20.95 11.99
C ARG A 292 -1.50 21.33 12.02
N ASP A 293 -1.97 22.01 13.07
CA ASP A 293 -3.38 22.37 13.24
C ASP A 293 -3.86 23.30 12.13
N ARG A 294 -3.04 24.27 11.72
CA ARG A 294 -3.34 25.18 10.61
C ARG A 294 -3.48 24.42 9.29
N ILE A 295 -2.57 23.49 8.98
CA ILE A 295 -2.61 22.69 7.76
C ILE A 295 -3.77 21.69 7.81
N ALA A 296 -3.99 21.01 8.93
CA ALA A 296 -5.10 20.09 9.15
C ALA A 296 -6.44 20.77 8.89
N LYS A 297 -6.64 21.96 9.47
CA LYS A 297 -7.85 22.75 9.26
C LYS A 297 -8.00 23.24 7.82
N LYS A 298 -6.91 23.71 7.20
CA LYS A 298 -6.95 24.29 5.86
C LYS A 298 -7.18 23.23 4.78
N GLU A 299 -6.47 22.11 4.85
CA GLU A 299 -6.43 21.08 3.82
C GLU A 299 -7.36 19.89 4.14
N GLY A 300 -7.98 19.86 5.32
CA GLY A 300 -8.86 18.77 5.75
C GLY A 300 -8.13 17.43 5.94
N VAL A 301 -6.86 17.49 6.37
CA VAL A 301 -6.03 16.30 6.64
C VAL A 301 -6.08 15.90 8.11
N ILE A 302 -5.97 14.60 8.36
CA ILE A 302 -5.99 14.03 9.71
C ILE A 302 -4.67 13.34 10.11
N ALA A 303 -3.69 13.29 9.21
CA ALA A 303 -2.38 12.72 9.47
C ALA A 303 -1.30 13.32 8.56
N PHE A 304 -0.04 13.19 8.99
CA PHE A 304 1.16 13.68 8.32
C PHE A 304 2.19 12.55 8.17
N GLU A 305 2.61 12.27 6.95
CA GLU A 305 3.61 11.27 6.59
C GLU A 305 4.51 11.76 5.43
N MET A 306 5.45 10.94 4.97
CA MET A 306 6.54 11.40 4.09
C MET A 306 6.66 10.66 2.76
N GLU A 307 5.80 9.69 2.46
CA GLU A 307 6.00 8.77 1.34
C GLU A 307 4.83 8.74 0.34
N GLY A 308 3.60 8.92 0.80
CA GLY A 308 2.36 8.68 0.08
C GLY A 308 2.24 9.39 -1.26
N ALA A 309 2.65 10.65 -1.34
CA ALA A 309 2.60 11.39 -2.60
C ALA A 309 3.55 10.82 -3.67
N GLY A 310 4.61 10.11 -3.27
CA GLY A 310 5.55 9.48 -4.21
C GLY A 310 4.99 8.23 -4.89
N ILE A 311 4.21 7.41 -4.18
CA ILE A 311 3.64 6.18 -4.76
C ILE A 311 2.38 6.45 -5.59
N TRP A 312 1.65 7.53 -5.26
CA TRP A 312 0.28 7.76 -5.75
C TRP A 312 0.16 7.85 -7.28
N GLU A 313 1.19 8.39 -7.94
CA GLU A 313 1.25 8.52 -9.40
C GLU A 313 1.88 7.30 -10.09
N GLU A 314 2.49 6.38 -9.33
CA GLU A 314 3.25 5.26 -9.89
C GLU A 314 2.44 3.95 -9.92
N LEU A 315 1.64 3.70 -8.88
CA LEU A 315 0.87 2.46 -8.71
C LEU A 315 -0.51 2.76 -8.10
N PRO A 316 -1.57 2.04 -8.47
CA PRO A 316 -2.84 2.13 -7.74
C PRO A 316 -2.61 1.71 -6.29
N CYS A 317 -2.85 2.63 -5.34
CA CYS A 317 -2.43 2.38 -3.96
C CYS A 317 -3.48 2.73 -2.90
N ILE A 318 -3.32 2.11 -1.72
CA ILE A 318 -3.93 2.52 -0.46
C ILE A 318 -2.81 2.79 0.53
N VAL A 319 -2.86 3.93 1.21
CA VAL A 319 -1.92 4.28 2.28
C VAL A 319 -2.56 3.92 3.62
N ILE A 320 -1.87 3.09 4.41
CA ILE A 320 -2.33 2.61 5.73
C ILE A 320 -1.27 2.99 6.75
N LYS A 321 -1.60 3.89 7.68
CA LYS A 321 -0.62 4.45 8.62
C LYS A 321 -1.11 4.35 10.05
N GLY A 322 -0.30 3.77 10.93
CA GLY A 322 -0.54 3.78 12.37
C GLY A 322 -0.03 5.06 13.01
N ILE A 323 -0.82 5.66 13.89
CA ILE A 323 -0.44 6.90 14.58
C ILE A 323 0.60 6.59 15.66
N CYS A 324 1.83 7.13 15.52
CA CYS A 324 2.89 6.96 16.52
C CYS A 324 3.25 8.23 17.30
N ASP A 325 2.82 9.39 16.82
CA ASP A 325 2.95 10.69 17.47
C ASP A 325 1.85 11.64 16.98
N TYR A 326 1.79 12.86 17.52
CA TYR A 326 0.80 13.88 17.14
C TYR A 326 1.33 14.93 16.16
N ALA A 327 2.31 14.60 15.32
CA ALA A 327 2.90 15.53 14.36
C ALA A 327 3.33 16.87 15.02
N ASP A 328 3.95 16.80 16.20
CA ASP A 328 4.45 17.96 16.93
C ASP A 328 5.87 17.72 17.47
N CYS A 329 6.34 18.58 18.37
CA CYS A 329 7.65 18.46 18.96
C CYS A 329 7.69 17.52 20.18
N HIS A 330 6.55 17.15 20.78
CA HIS A 330 6.44 16.31 21.98
C HIS A 330 6.48 14.80 21.64
N LYS A 331 7.20 14.43 20.58
CA LYS A 331 7.24 13.06 20.07
C LYS A 331 7.92 12.12 21.05
N ASN A 332 7.37 10.92 21.18
CA ASN A 332 8.03 9.80 21.86
C ASN A 332 8.10 8.58 20.93
N LYS A 333 9.09 7.72 21.15
CA LYS A 333 9.30 6.53 20.30
C LYS A 333 8.58 5.28 20.80
N ARG A 334 7.91 5.34 21.96
CA ARG A 334 7.30 4.17 22.63
C ARG A 334 6.19 3.55 21.78
N TRP A 335 5.46 4.38 21.03
CA TRP A 335 4.36 3.94 20.19
C TRP A 335 4.75 3.37 18.82
N GLN A 336 5.98 3.60 18.33
CA GLN A 336 6.33 3.28 16.94
C GLN A 336 6.14 1.80 16.58
N ASN A 337 6.59 0.87 17.44
CA ASN A 337 6.39 -0.56 17.17
C ASN A 337 4.90 -0.92 17.21
N PHE A 338 4.16 -0.46 18.23
CA PHE A 338 2.73 -0.76 18.36
C PHE A 338 1.92 -0.20 17.18
N ALA A 339 2.14 1.07 16.80
CA ALA A 339 1.51 1.70 15.66
C ALA A 339 1.83 0.99 14.33
N ALA A 340 3.06 0.51 14.15
CA ALA A 340 3.41 -0.30 12.99
C ALA A 340 2.67 -1.65 13.00
N ALA A 341 2.48 -2.25 14.17
CA ALA A 341 1.72 -3.49 14.30
C ALA A 341 0.22 -3.30 14.01
N THR A 342 -0.38 -2.19 14.45
CA THR A 342 -1.78 -1.88 14.14
C THR A 342 -1.95 -1.62 12.64
N ALA A 343 -1.07 -0.84 12.01
CA ALA A 343 -1.06 -0.62 10.57
C ALA A 343 -0.92 -1.93 9.76
N ALA A 344 0.05 -2.78 10.11
CA ALA A 344 0.25 -4.08 9.46
C ALA A 344 -0.96 -5.01 9.63
N SER A 345 -1.62 -4.97 10.80
CA SER A 345 -2.81 -5.75 11.09
C SER A 345 -4.02 -5.25 10.28
N THR A 346 -4.15 -3.94 10.11
CA THR A 346 -5.15 -3.32 9.24
C THR A 346 -4.90 -3.67 7.78
N LEU A 347 -3.65 -3.68 7.29
CA LEU A 347 -3.31 -4.17 5.95
C LEU A 347 -3.89 -5.57 5.71
N LYS A 348 -3.64 -6.51 6.62
CA LYS A 348 -4.14 -7.89 6.45
C LYS A 348 -5.67 -7.93 6.47
N ALA A 349 -6.32 -7.14 7.33
CA ALA A 349 -7.77 -7.01 7.36
C ALA A 349 -8.36 -6.40 6.08
N VAL A 350 -7.68 -5.41 5.48
CA VAL A 350 -8.05 -4.82 4.18
C VAL A 350 -7.93 -5.86 3.07
N LEU A 351 -6.84 -6.63 3.03
CA LEU A 351 -6.63 -7.66 2.01
C LEU A 351 -7.67 -8.78 2.08
N GLU A 352 -8.22 -9.13 3.24
CA GLU A 352 -9.35 -10.08 3.33
C GLU A 352 -10.62 -9.59 2.63
N ARG A 353 -10.74 -8.28 2.41
CA ARG A 353 -11.91 -7.63 1.79
C ARG A 353 -11.66 -7.19 0.36
N TYR A 354 -10.40 -7.02 -0.03
CA TYR A 354 -10.04 -6.78 -1.42
C TYR A 354 -10.47 -7.98 -2.26
N ILE A 355 -11.14 -7.72 -3.38
CA ILE A 355 -11.69 -8.76 -4.27
C ILE A 355 -10.67 -9.05 -5.35
N GLN A 356 -10.35 -10.33 -5.55
CA GLN A 356 -9.53 -10.78 -6.65
C GLN A 356 -10.44 -10.91 -7.89
N THR A 357 -10.14 -10.17 -8.94
CA THR A 357 -10.78 -10.39 -10.24
C THR A 357 -10.32 -11.73 -10.79
N ASP A 358 -11.26 -12.55 -11.28
CA ASP A 358 -10.92 -13.82 -11.92
C ASP A 358 -9.86 -13.60 -13.01
N LYS A 359 -8.76 -14.35 -12.93
CA LYS A 359 -7.78 -14.37 -14.01
C LYS A 359 -8.48 -14.97 -15.24
N ASN A 360 -8.34 -14.31 -16.40
CA ASN A 360 -8.73 -14.92 -17.67
C ASN A 360 -7.88 -16.18 -17.86
N ARG A 361 -8.44 -17.36 -17.54
CA ARG A 361 -7.74 -18.66 -17.65
C ARG A 361 -7.19 -18.96 -19.05
N ASN A 362 -7.55 -18.16 -20.07
CA ASN A 362 -7.04 -18.27 -21.43
C ASN A 362 -5.66 -17.59 -21.66
N GLU A 363 -5.21 -16.74 -20.72
CA GLU A 363 -3.89 -16.06 -20.80
C GLU A 363 -2.82 -16.78 -19.94
N ASP A 364 -3.23 -17.66 -19.02
CA ASP A 364 -2.35 -18.42 -18.12
C ASP A 364 -1.98 -19.83 -18.63
N LEU A 365 -2.47 -20.25 -19.81
CA LEU A 365 -1.97 -21.45 -20.46
C LEU A 365 -0.59 -21.15 -21.05
N ASP A 366 0.41 -21.94 -20.67
CA ASP A 366 1.71 -21.97 -21.32
C ASP A 366 1.50 -22.00 -22.85
N PRO A 367 2.18 -21.16 -23.65
CA PRO A 367 2.15 -21.28 -25.11
C PRO A 367 2.46 -22.69 -25.60
N LEU A 368 3.15 -23.51 -24.79
CA LEU A 368 3.45 -24.91 -25.05
C LEU A 368 2.31 -25.89 -24.71
N GLU A 369 1.33 -25.51 -23.89
CA GLU A 369 0.13 -26.33 -23.57
C GLU A 369 -1.06 -26.05 -24.50
N ARG A 370 -0.93 -25.08 -25.42
CA ARG A 370 -1.80 -25.04 -26.59
C ARG A 370 -1.33 -26.14 -27.53
N ASP A 371 -1.88 -27.35 -27.38
CA ASP A 371 -1.92 -28.32 -28.49
C ASP A 371 -2.84 -27.77 -29.60
N SER A 372 -2.43 -26.66 -30.22
CA SER A 372 -3.03 -26.15 -31.44
C SER A 372 -2.34 -26.84 -32.59
N ILE A 373 -2.99 -27.88 -33.13
CA ILE A 373 -2.59 -28.46 -34.40
C ILE A 373 -2.94 -27.42 -35.48
N THR A 374 -1.90 -26.73 -35.95
CA THR A 374 -2.02 -25.71 -37.01
C THR A 374 -1.46 -26.27 -38.29
N GLN A 375 -2.29 -26.35 -39.33
CA GLN A 375 -1.83 -26.63 -40.69
C GLN A 375 -1.70 -25.30 -41.42
N GLY A 376 -0.47 -24.93 -41.79
CA GLY A 376 -0.19 -23.71 -42.54
C GLY A 376 -0.84 -23.72 -43.93
N ALA A 377 -1.10 -22.53 -44.47
CA ALA A 377 -1.63 -22.37 -45.82
C ALA A 377 -0.72 -22.99 -46.88
N SER A 378 -1.32 -23.56 -47.95
CA SER A 378 -0.56 -23.87 -49.17
C SER A 378 -0.55 -22.65 -50.08
N TRP A 379 0.63 -22.37 -50.66
CA TRP A 379 0.85 -21.26 -51.56
C TRP A 379 1.42 -21.74 -52.90
N TYR A 380 1.02 -21.10 -53.99
CA TYR A 380 1.65 -21.29 -55.31
C TYR A 380 1.86 -19.91 -55.93
N ASP A 381 3.11 -19.59 -56.25
CA ASP A 381 3.55 -18.27 -56.73
C ASP A 381 4.12 -18.35 -58.17
N SER A 382 3.56 -19.23 -59.00
CA SER A 382 4.03 -19.47 -60.36
C SER A 382 2.87 -19.79 -61.31
N GLU A 383 3.09 -19.72 -62.62
CA GLU A 383 2.05 -19.97 -63.62
C GLU A 383 1.63 -21.45 -63.62
N VAL A 384 0.33 -21.71 -63.48
CA VAL A 384 -0.25 -23.06 -63.54
C VAL A 384 -1.14 -23.18 -64.78
N ARG A 385 -0.94 -24.26 -65.55
CA ARG A 385 -1.72 -24.59 -66.75
C ARG A 385 -2.29 -25.99 -66.66
N GLY A 386 -3.58 -26.15 -66.95
CA GLY A 386 -4.26 -27.45 -66.92
C GLY A 386 -5.70 -27.37 -67.43
N GLU A 387 -6.38 -28.51 -67.49
CA GLU A 387 -7.80 -28.58 -67.86
C GLU A 387 -8.69 -28.15 -66.68
N ASP A 388 -8.49 -28.75 -65.50
CA ASP A 388 -9.05 -28.32 -64.22
C ASP A 388 -7.92 -28.12 -63.19
N VAL A 389 -8.07 -27.12 -62.31
CA VAL A 389 -7.12 -26.85 -61.21
C VAL A 389 -7.84 -26.85 -59.87
N THR A 390 -7.38 -27.71 -58.97
CA THR A 390 -7.89 -27.80 -57.59
C THR A 390 -6.77 -27.56 -56.60
N GLN A 391 -6.95 -26.59 -55.70
CA GLN A 391 -6.03 -26.34 -54.58
C GLN A 391 -6.80 -26.40 -53.26
N GLY A 392 -6.24 -27.14 -52.31
CA GLY A 392 -6.81 -27.26 -50.98
C GLY A 392 -5.90 -28.00 -50.03
N ASN A 393 -6.07 -27.71 -48.75
CA ASN A 393 -5.44 -28.45 -47.67
C ASN A 393 -6.48 -29.38 -47.03
N GLU A 394 -6.09 -30.62 -46.72
CA GLU A 394 -6.90 -31.54 -45.92
C GLU A 394 -6.24 -31.75 -44.56
N LEU A 395 -6.99 -31.51 -43.48
CA LEU A 395 -6.57 -31.81 -42.12
C LEU A 395 -7.40 -32.99 -41.60
N ARG A 396 -6.73 -34.09 -41.24
CA ARG A 396 -7.35 -35.27 -40.62
C ARG A 396 -6.88 -35.41 -39.18
N VAL A 397 -7.83 -35.51 -38.25
CA VAL A 397 -7.54 -35.73 -36.83
C VAL A 397 -7.94 -37.16 -36.47
N SER A 398 -6.99 -38.00 -36.06
CA SER A 398 -7.22 -39.44 -35.86
C SER A 398 -7.35 -39.88 -34.40
N SER A 399 -7.78 -39.01 -33.48
CA SER A 399 -7.91 -39.35 -32.04
C SER A 399 -9.09 -38.65 -31.35
N PRO A 400 -10.00 -39.38 -30.67
CA PRO A 400 -11.10 -38.80 -29.91
C PRO A 400 -10.77 -38.55 -28.42
N GLN A 401 -9.52 -38.65 -27.96
CA GLN A 401 -9.22 -38.72 -26.52
C GLN A 401 -8.97 -37.39 -25.78
N SER A 402 -9.19 -36.23 -26.38
CA SER A 402 -9.14 -34.96 -25.63
C SER A 402 -10.04 -33.91 -26.25
N SER A 403 -11.07 -33.51 -25.52
CA SER A 403 -12.07 -32.50 -25.88
C SER A 403 -11.54 -31.05 -25.86
N ARG A 404 -10.22 -30.83 -25.98
CA ARG A 404 -9.59 -29.52 -25.78
C ARG A 404 -8.51 -29.11 -26.79
N HIS A 405 -8.65 -29.51 -28.06
CA HIS A 405 -7.76 -29.00 -29.11
C HIS A 405 -8.43 -27.84 -29.86
N CYS A 406 -7.74 -26.70 -29.96
CA CYS A 406 -8.13 -25.62 -30.86
C CYS A 406 -7.49 -25.90 -32.22
N ILE A 407 -8.28 -26.39 -33.18
CA ILE A 407 -7.78 -26.76 -34.51
C ILE A 407 -7.94 -25.56 -35.44
N VAL A 408 -6.83 -25.08 -35.99
CA VAL A 408 -6.80 -23.94 -36.91
C VAL A 408 -6.23 -24.40 -38.24
N GLN A 409 -7.01 -24.19 -39.32
CA GLN A 409 -6.56 -24.42 -40.69
C GLN A 409 -6.57 -23.08 -41.43
N GLU A 410 -5.39 -22.62 -41.82
CA GLU A 410 -5.26 -21.36 -42.57
C GLU A 410 -5.74 -21.51 -44.02
N GLY A 411 -6.31 -20.46 -44.58
CA GLY A 411 -6.82 -20.44 -45.94
C GLY A 411 -5.71 -20.66 -46.98
N SER A 412 -5.93 -21.56 -47.93
CA SER A 412 -5.06 -21.68 -49.12
C SER A 412 -5.29 -20.47 -50.04
N TYR A 413 -4.30 -20.04 -50.82
CA TYR A 413 -4.47 -18.98 -51.83
C TYR A 413 -3.60 -19.19 -53.06
N PHE A 414 -4.06 -18.68 -54.20
CA PHE A 414 -3.29 -18.60 -55.45
C PHE A 414 -2.60 -17.24 -55.55
N GLY A 415 -1.26 -17.22 -55.61
CA GLY A 415 -0.48 -15.99 -55.80
C GLY A 415 -0.13 -15.71 -57.27
N GLY A 416 -0.11 -16.76 -58.10
CA GLY A 416 0.25 -16.69 -59.52
C GLY A 416 -0.92 -16.67 -60.51
N VAL A 417 -0.59 -16.56 -61.80
CA VAL A 417 -1.56 -16.57 -62.91
C VAL A 417 -2.04 -18.00 -63.19
N ILE A 418 -3.36 -18.22 -63.17
CA ILE A 418 -4.00 -19.51 -63.49
C ILE A 418 -4.61 -19.43 -64.89
N LYS A 419 -4.23 -20.36 -65.77
CA LYS A 419 -4.86 -20.53 -67.09
C LYS A 419 -5.44 -21.92 -67.23
N VAL A 420 -6.76 -22.02 -67.18
CA VAL A 420 -7.49 -23.30 -67.34
C VAL A 420 -8.55 -23.23 -68.42
N ALA A 421 -8.84 -24.38 -69.02
CA ALA A 421 -9.93 -24.55 -69.98
C ALA A 421 -11.27 -24.88 -69.30
N GLY A 422 -11.22 -25.52 -68.14
CA GLY A 422 -12.35 -25.92 -67.30
C GLY A 422 -12.45 -25.07 -66.04
N SER A 423 -12.52 -25.73 -64.88
CA SER A 423 -12.85 -25.12 -63.60
C SER A 423 -11.64 -24.90 -62.68
N VAL A 424 -11.73 -23.86 -61.85
CA VAL A 424 -10.80 -23.64 -60.72
C VAL A 424 -11.58 -23.80 -59.42
N VAL A 425 -11.15 -24.74 -58.57
CA VAL A 425 -11.79 -25.00 -57.28
C VAL A 425 -10.78 -24.80 -56.15
N GLN A 426 -11.16 -23.98 -55.17
CA GLN A 426 -10.35 -23.68 -53.99
C GLN A 426 -11.16 -23.97 -52.74
N GLY A 427 -10.61 -24.76 -51.82
CA GLY A 427 -11.30 -25.07 -50.58
C GLY A 427 -10.43 -25.86 -49.62
N ASN A 428 -10.65 -25.61 -48.33
CA ASN A 428 -10.03 -26.39 -47.28
C ASN A 428 -11.04 -27.43 -46.78
N ARG A 429 -10.57 -28.65 -46.50
CA ARG A 429 -11.41 -29.73 -45.95
C ARG A 429 -10.88 -30.15 -44.59
N MET A 430 -11.73 -30.02 -43.57
CA MET A 430 -11.47 -30.57 -42.25
C MET A 430 -12.31 -31.84 -42.06
N SER A 431 -11.65 -32.94 -41.71
CA SER A 431 -12.30 -34.21 -41.37
C SER A 431 -11.96 -34.53 -39.91
N ILE A 432 -12.99 -34.49 -39.05
CA ILE A 432 -12.89 -34.80 -37.61
C ILE A 432 -13.18 -36.28 -37.39
#